data_AF-A0A3D3VTV6-F1
#
_entry.id   AF-A0A3D3VTV6-F1
#
_cell.length_a   1.000
_cell.length_b   1.000
_cell.length_c   1.000
_cell.angle_alpha   90.00
_cell.angle_beta   90.00
_cell.angle_gamma   90.00
#
_symmetry.space_group_name_H-M   'P 1'
#
loop_
_entity.id
_entity.type
_entity.pdbx_description
1 polymer ?
#
loop_
_entity_poly.entity_id
_entity_poly.type
_entity_poly.pdbx_seq_one_letter_code
_entity_poly.pdbx_strand_id
1 'polypeptide(L)' 'PRTNFILPGPRQGEEIYERLLHEGVVGRKASGLGLKGFLRVTVGLPEENEFFVSSLKKVLVQLG' A
#
# COMPACT_ATOMS: atom_id res chain seq x y z
N PRO A 1 22.80 0.18 -2.89
CA PRO A 1 21.65 0.51 -3.77
C PRO A 1 20.49 1.09 -2.95
N ARG A 2 20.06 2.34 -3.22
CA ARG A 2 18.82 2.87 -2.64
C ARG A 2 17.66 2.41 -3.51
N THR A 3 16.59 1.93 -2.89
CA THR A 3 15.36 1.55 -3.59
C THR A 3 14.34 2.68 -3.43
N ASN A 4 13.33 2.74 -4.30
CA ASN A 4 12.29 3.76 -4.26
C ASN A 4 10.93 3.18 -3.84
N PHE A 5 10.90 2.27 -2.87
CA PHE A 5 9.66 1.68 -2.36
C PHE A 5 9.68 1.48 -0.84
N ILE A 6 8.49 1.41 -0.27
CA ILE A 6 8.24 1.04 1.12
C ILE A 6 7.48 -0.29 1.19
N LEU A 7 7.61 -0.99 2.32
CA LEU A 7 6.96 -2.26 2.60
C LEU A 7 6.08 -2.17 3.87
N PRO A 8 4.89 -1.53 3.81
CA PRO A 8 3.93 -1.56 4.91
C PRO A 8 3.60 -3.00 5.34
N GLY A 9 3.61 -3.18 6.66
CA GLY A 9 3.66 -4.46 7.38
C GLY A 9 2.36 -5.27 7.42
N PRO A 10 2.44 -6.51 7.92
CA PRO A 10 1.67 -7.62 7.39
C PRO A 10 0.21 -7.67 7.84
N ARG A 11 -0.16 -6.92 8.88
CA ARG A 11 -1.49 -6.99 9.46
C ARG A 11 -2.49 -6.39 8.48
N GLN A 12 -3.38 -7.23 7.96
CA GLN A 12 -4.42 -6.87 7.00
C GLN A 12 -3.90 -6.37 5.64
N GLY A 13 -2.63 -6.59 5.27
CA GLY A 13 -2.11 -6.00 4.03
C GLY A 13 -2.76 -6.51 2.74
N GLU A 14 -3.35 -7.71 2.74
CA GLU A 14 -4.18 -8.18 1.61
C GLU A 14 -5.52 -7.43 1.53
N GLU A 15 -6.19 -7.24 2.67
CA GLU A 15 -7.45 -6.50 2.73
C GLU A 15 -7.24 -5.00 2.46
N ILE A 16 -6.16 -4.42 3.00
CA ILE A 16 -5.74 -3.04 2.70
C ILE A 16 -5.46 -2.90 1.21
N TYR A 17 -4.78 -3.87 0.59
CA TYR A 17 -4.52 -3.84 -0.86
C TYR A 17 -5.82 -3.81 -1.65
N GLU A 18 -6.75 -4.71 -1.34
CA GLU A 18 -8.03 -4.80 -2.05
C GLU A 18 -8.84 -3.51 -1.88
N ARG A 19 -8.93 -2.95 -0.68
CA ARG A 19 -9.61 -1.67 -0.44
C ARG A 19 -8.91 -0.48 -1.11
N LEU A 20 -7.58 -0.46 -1.15
CA LEU A 20 -6.82 0.55 -1.89
C LEU A 20 -7.09 0.48 -3.40
N LEU A 21 -7.27 -0.72 -3.97
CA LEU A 21 -7.67 -0.86 -5.38
C LEU A 21 -9.03 -0.20 -5.65
N HIS A 22 -9.99 -0.29 -4.72
CA HIS A 22 -11.28 0.39 -4.82
C HIS A 22 -11.16 1.92 -4.77
N GLU A 23 -10.15 2.46 -4.07
CA GLU A 23 -9.82 3.89 -4.06
C GLU A 23 -8.98 4.33 -5.28
N GLY A 24 -8.70 3.44 -6.24
CA GLY A 24 -7.88 3.74 -7.42
C GLY A 24 -6.36 3.73 -7.18
N VAL A 25 -5.91 3.20 -6.04
CA VAL A 25 -4.48 3.09 -5.68
C VAL A 25 -3.97 1.69 -6.02
N VAL A 26 -3.06 1.60 -6.99
CA VAL A 26 -2.47 0.32 -7.43
C VAL A 26 -1.09 0.11 -6.82
N GLY A 27 -1.01 -0.80 -5.85
CA GLY A 27 0.26 -1.29 -5.30
C GLY A 27 0.72 -2.62 -5.93
N ARG A 28 1.76 -3.24 -5.37
CA ARG A 28 2.08 -4.65 -5.64
C ARG A 28 2.08 -5.47 -4.36
N LYS A 29 1.49 -6.66 -4.40
CA LYS A 29 1.66 -7.64 -3.32
C LYS A 29 3.15 -8.02 -3.22
N ALA A 30 3.72 -8.03 -2.01
CA ALA A 30 5.11 -8.43 -1.78
C ALA A 30 5.28 -9.96 -1.67
N SER A 31 4.24 -10.74 -2.00
CA SER A 31 4.28 -12.21 -2.01
C SER A 31 5.37 -12.77 -2.94
N GLY A 32 5.67 -12.09 -4.05
CA GLY A 32 6.79 -12.44 -4.93
C GLY A 32 8.19 -12.27 -4.30
N LEU A 33 8.28 -11.62 -3.13
CA LEU A 33 9.50 -11.49 -2.32
C LEU A 33 9.51 -12.44 -1.11
N GLY A 34 8.53 -13.35 -1.00
CA GLY A 34 8.36 -14.21 0.18
C GLY A 34 7.73 -13.51 1.39
N LEU A 35 7.34 -12.23 1.27
CA LEU A 35 6.78 -11.41 2.34
C LEU A 35 5.24 -11.41 2.26
N LYS A 36 4.61 -12.45 2.79
CA LYS A 36 3.14 -12.56 2.85
C LYS A 36 2.54 -11.46 3.74
N GLY A 37 1.40 -10.89 3.30
CA GLY A 37 0.72 -9.81 3.98
C GLY A 37 1.38 -8.43 3.80
N PHE A 38 2.55 -8.33 3.19
CA PHE A 38 3.18 -7.03 2.93
C PHE A 38 2.74 -6.46 1.58
N LEU A 39 2.66 -5.14 1.55
CA LEU A 39 2.42 -4.35 0.35
C LEU A 39 3.71 -3.66 -0.08
N ARG A 40 4.04 -3.73 -1.36
CA ARG A 40 5.12 -2.94 -1.96
C ARG A 40 4.52 -1.71 -2.62
N VAL A 41 4.85 -0.55 -2.07
CA VAL A 41 4.40 0.75 -2.57
C VAL A 41 5.61 1.53 -3.07
N THR A 42 5.61 1.88 -4.35
CA THR A 42 6.65 2.75 -4.92
C THR A 42 6.42 4.18 -4.44
N VAL A 43 7.49 4.89 -4.05
CA VAL A 43 7.42 6.32 -3.72
C VAL A 43 7.43 7.11 -5.03
N GLY A 44 6.31 7.75 -5.34
CA GLY A 44 6.10 8.49 -6.59
C GLY A 44 6.37 9.98 -6.44
N LEU A 45 5.73 10.76 -7.32
CA LEU A 45 5.63 12.21 -7.21
C LEU A 45 4.94 12.62 -5.89
N PRO A 46 5.17 13.85 -5.39
CA PRO A 46 4.54 14.33 -4.15
C PRO A 46 3.02 14.18 -4.14
N GLU A 47 2.35 14.53 -5.25
CA GLU A 47 0.89 14.40 -5.41
C GLU A 47 0.39 12.94 -5.37
N GLU A 48 1.15 12.00 -5.96
CA GLU A 48 0.83 10.56 -5.91
C GLU A 48 0.97 10.04 -4.47
N ASN A 49 1.99 10.51 -3.74
CA ASN A 49 2.22 10.14 -2.35
C ASN A 49 1.11 10.70 -1.44
N GLU A 50 0.67 11.94 -1.67
CA GLU A 50 -0.45 12.55 -0.94
C GLU A 50 -1.77 11.82 -1.18
N PHE A 51 -2.05 11.48 -2.44
CA PHE A 51 -3.22 10.66 -2.81
C PHE A 51 -3.17 9.29 -2.13
N PHE A 52 -2.04 8.60 -2.20
CA PHE A 52 -1.82 7.32 -1.53
C PHE A 52 -2.09 7.42 -0.02
N VAL A 53 -1.51 8.41 0.66
CA VAL A 53 -1.68 8.60 2.11
C VAL A 53 -3.13 8.90 2.47
N SER A 54 -3.83 9.72 1.67
CA SER A 54 -5.24 10.04 1.87
C SER A 54 -6.13 8.79 1.75
N SER A 55 -5.96 8.02 0.67
CA SER A 55 -6.69 6.76 0.46
C SER A 55 -6.38 5.72 1.53
N LEU A 56 -5.10 5.59 1.92
CA LEU A 56 -4.70 4.68 3.00
C LEU A 56 -5.38 5.04 4.32
N LYS A 57 -5.47 6.32 4.68
CA LYS A 57 -6.19 6.75 5.89
C LYS A 57 -7.67 6.35 5.86
N LYS A 58 -8.36 6.55 4.72
CA LYS A 58 -9.76 6.13 4.58
C LYS A 58 -9.92 4.62 4.77
N VAL A 59 -9.06 3.84 4.14
CA VAL A 59 -9.06 2.37 4.25
C VAL A 59 -8.83 1.93 5.69
N LEU A 60 -7.87 2.53 6.39
CA LEU A 60 -7.60 2.19 7.79
C LEU A 60 -8.79 2.51 8.71
N VAL A 61 -9.49 3.64 8.49
CA VAL A 61 -10.71 3.98 9.25
C VAL A 61 -11.84 2.98 8.99
N GLN A 62 -11.95 2.43 7.77
CA GLN A 62 -12.95 1.40 7.45
C GLN A 62 -12.63 0.03 8.08
N LEU A 63 -11.37 -0.20 8.47
CA LEU A 63 -10.90 -1.46 9.08
C LEU A 63 -11.00 -1.48 10.61
N GLY A 64 -11.20 -0.32 11.26
CA GLY A 64 -11.36 -0.20 12.71
C GLY A 64 -10.44 0.83 13.34
#